data_AF-A0A2H0QFF3-F1
#
_entry.id   AF-A0A2H0QFF3-F1
#
_cell.length_a   1.000
_cell.length_b   1.000
_cell.length_c   1.000
_cell.angle_alpha   90.00
_cell.angle_beta   90.00
_cell.angle_gamma   90.00
#
_symmetry.space_group_name_H-M   'P 1'
#
loop_
_entity.id
_entity.type
_entity.pdbx_description
1 polymer ?
#
loop_
_entity_poly.entity_id
_entity_poly.type
_entity_poly.pdbx_seq_one_letter_code
_entity_poly.pdbx_strand_id
1 'polypeptide(L)'
;MNRLFLFAYFLAFSLFASEIKFVKGQVLVNNKPATKGSKLNDKDVVKVESKSLAIIELDDKSKIKINENTELKVENAKKETPTTASLISGSAFFKIRKALNEKLQKEKFKVKTRQVSLGVRGTEFFVSYGKNPKEDVWMCVNEGLVEAKSRKTKALVKAGEGIGVKKDKMSPPKPLAWTKKLNWSMDENSGNLENNVSIEEAYTDLLGRDYD
;
A
#
# COMPACT_ATOMS: atom_id res chain seq x y z
N MET A 1 45.55 43.31 1.49
CA MET A 1 45.72 42.21 2.46
C MET A 1 44.34 41.61 2.71
N ASN A 2 44.20 40.30 2.42
CA ASN A 2 43.10 39.37 2.71
C ASN A 2 41.69 39.66 2.16
N ARG A 3 41.40 39.11 0.97
CA ARG A 3 40.02 38.77 0.56
C ARG A 3 39.68 37.39 1.12
N LEU A 4 38.85 37.36 2.16
CA LEU A 4 38.32 36.14 2.78
C LEU A 4 37.26 35.54 1.85
N PHE A 5 37.59 34.44 1.17
CA PHE A 5 36.61 33.64 0.42
C PHE A 5 35.80 32.79 1.40
N LEU A 6 34.56 33.20 1.69
CA LEU A 6 33.60 32.35 2.40
C LEU A 6 33.04 31.31 1.42
N PHE A 7 33.54 30.08 1.49
CA PHE A 7 32.96 28.95 0.78
C PHE A 7 31.73 28.49 1.57
N ALA A 8 30.55 28.97 1.19
CA ALA A 8 29.28 28.50 1.76
C ALA A 8 29.03 27.06 1.29
N TYR A 9 29.39 26.08 2.13
CA TYR A 9 29.04 24.69 1.94
C TYR A 9 27.52 24.55 2.05
N PHE A 10 26.83 24.52 0.92
CA PHE A 10 25.40 24.26 0.85
C PHE A 10 25.18 22.81 1.29
N LEU A 11 24.97 22.60 2.60
CA LEU A 11 24.59 21.31 3.15
C LEU A 11 23.21 20.98 2.57
N ALA A 12 23.19 20.26 1.45
CA ALA A 12 21.98 19.72 0.87
C ALA A 12 21.40 18.75 1.91
N PHE A 13 20.45 19.25 2.70
CA PHE A 13 19.59 18.40 3.52
C PHE A 13 18.90 17.47 2.54
N SER A 14 19.37 16.22 2.44
CA SER A 14 18.64 15.23 1.67
C SER A 14 17.31 15.08 2.36
N LEU A 15 16.24 15.56 1.74
CA LEU A 15 14.91 15.15 2.16
C LEU A 15 14.90 13.62 2.08
N PHE A 16 14.65 12.97 3.22
CA PHE A 16 14.48 11.53 3.30
C PHE A 16 13.47 11.11 2.22
N ALA A 17 13.95 10.39 1.21
CA ALA A 17 13.15 10.02 0.05
C ALA A 17 12.86 8.53 0.06
N SER A 18 11.58 8.18 -0.11
CA SER A 18 11.13 6.83 -0.38
C SER A 18 11.89 6.25 -1.59
N GLU A 19 12.12 4.94 -1.58
CA GLU A 19 12.98 4.27 -2.57
C GLU A 19 12.37 2.96 -3.04
N ILE A 20 12.54 2.64 -4.32
CA ILE A 20 12.24 1.31 -4.86
C ILE A 20 13.36 0.34 -4.47
N LYS A 21 13.04 -0.65 -3.62
CA LYS A 21 13.99 -1.67 -3.13
C LYS A 21 14.06 -2.90 -4.03
N PHE A 22 13.01 -3.20 -4.78
CA PHE A 22 12.93 -4.36 -5.65
C PHE A 22 12.13 -4.04 -6.91
N VAL A 23 12.58 -4.56 -8.05
CA VAL A 23 11.89 -4.52 -9.35
C VAL A 23 12.04 -5.89 -10.03
N LYS A 24 10.92 -6.44 -10.47
CA LYS A 24 10.83 -7.50 -11.47
C LYS A 24 10.00 -6.96 -12.64
N GLY A 25 10.44 -7.16 -13.87
CA GLY A 25 9.71 -6.69 -15.06
C GLY A 25 9.75 -5.16 -15.22
N GLN A 26 8.65 -4.59 -15.73
CA GLN A 26 8.51 -3.18 -16.05
C GLN A 26 7.78 -2.41 -14.94
N VAL A 27 8.49 -1.45 -14.36
CA VAL A 27 7.96 -0.52 -13.35
C VAL A 27 8.19 0.90 -13.85
N LEU A 28 7.16 1.72 -13.79
CA LEU A 28 7.20 3.12 -14.20
C LEU A 28 6.92 4.02 -12.99
N VAL A 29 7.64 5.12 -12.89
CA VAL A 29 7.35 6.24 -11.99
C VAL A 29 7.04 7.45 -12.86
N ASN A 30 5.82 7.98 -12.75
CA ASN A 30 5.32 9.09 -13.60
C ASN A 30 5.59 8.83 -15.10
N ASN A 31 5.26 7.62 -15.57
CA ASN A 31 5.46 7.14 -16.95
C ASN A 31 6.93 7.01 -17.40
N LYS A 32 7.91 7.11 -16.50
CA LYS A 32 9.33 6.88 -16.79
C LYS A 32 9.78 5.55 -16.19
N PRO A 33 10.61 4.75 -16.89
CA PRO A 33 11.15 3.52 -16.33
C PRO A 33 11.86 3.76 -14.99
N ALA A 34 11.64 2.86 -14.04
CA ALA A 34 12.24 2.90 -12.73
C ALA A 34 12.91 1.55 -12.39
N THR A 35 14.04 1.64 -11.72
CA THR A 35 14.87 0.50 -11.31
C THR A 35 15.07 0.49 -9.79
N LYS A 36 15.65 -0.59 -9.26
CA LYS A 36 16.09 -0.65 -7.85
C LYS A 36 16.98 0.55 -7.53
N GLY A 37 16.72 1.22 -6.42
CA GLY A 37 17.41 2.44 -5.98
C GLY A 37 16.76 3.73 -6.45
N SER A 38 15.79 3.69 -7.39
CA SER A 38 15.06 4.88 -7.81
C SER A 38 14.35 5.53 -6.62
N LYS A 39 14.50 6.85 -6.48
CA LYS A 39 13.83 7.64 -5.46
C LYS A 39 12.43 8.04 -5.91
N LEU A 40 11.52 8.12 -4.95
CA LEU A 40 10.15 8.59 -5.13
C LEU A 40 9.98 9.94 -4.42
N ASN A 41 9.43 10.89 -5.15
CA ASN A 41 9.06 12.21 -4.65
C ASN A 41 7.59 12.23 -4.18
N ASP A 42 7.21 13.31 -3.50
CA ASP A 42 5.82 13.55 -3.11
C ASP A 42 4.90 13.54 -4.34
N LYS A 43 3.81 12.77 -4.27
CA LYS A 43 2.77 12.59 -5.29
C LYS A 43 3.18 11.79 -6.52
N ASP A 44 4.32 11.11 -6.49
CA ASP A 44 4.71 10.21 -7.56
C ASP A 44 3.70 9.07 -7.72
N VAL A 45 3.45 8.71 -8.98
CA VAL A 45 2.60 7.58 -9.37
C VAL A 45 3.50 6.44 -9.82
N VAL A 46 3.41 5.32 -9.11
CA VAL A 46 4.09 4.07 -9.45
C VAL A 46 3.11 3.18 -10.20
N LYS A 47 3.48 2.80 -11.41
CA LYS A 47 2.75 1.85 -12.25
C LYS A 47 3.58 0.59 -12.42
N VAL A 48 3.00 -0.55 -12.08
CA VAL A 48 3.60 -1.87 -12.26
C VAL A 48 2.82 -2.57 -13.36
N GLU A 49 3.49 -2.86 -14.48
CA GLU A 49 2.86 -3.48 -15.64
C GLU A 49 2.61 -4.98 -15.43
N SER A 50 2.07 -5.67 -16.43
CA SER A 50 1.88 -7.11 -16.38
C SER A 50 3.21 -7.86 -16.17
N LYS A 51 3.16 -9.02 -15.49
CA LYS A 51 4.31 -9.89 -15.17
C LYS A 51 5.44 -9.15 -14.45
N SER A 52 5.08 -8.12 -13.69
CA SER A 52 6.01 -7.23 -13.02
C SER A 52 5.67 -7.10 -11.53
N LEU A 53 6.65 -6.70 -10.73
CA LEU A 53 6.52 -6.55 -9.28
C LEU A 53 7.44 -5.43 -8.80
N ALA A 54 6.97 -4.61 -7.86
CA ALA A 54 7.80 -3.62 -7.19
C ALA A 54 7.68 -3.74 -5.66
N ILE A 55 8.77 -3.46 -4.95
CA ILE A 55 8.73 -3.17 -3.50
C ILE A 55 9.29 -1.78 -3.28
N ILE A 56 8.52 -0.94 -2.60
CA ILE A 56 8.91 0.40 -2.16
C ILE A 56 9.17 0.34 -0.66
N GLU A 57 10.23 0.99 -0.21
CA GLU A 57 10.45 1.34 1.19
C GLU A 57 10.23 2.85 1.36
N LEU A 58 9.36 3.21 2.30
CA LEU A 58 9.09 4.59 2.67
C LEU A 58 10.16 5.11 3.64
N ASP A 59 10.14 6.42 3.88
CA ASP A 59 11.03 7.11 4.80
C ASP A 59 11.03 6.51 6.23
N ASP A 60 9.85 6.16 6.74
CA ASP A 60 9.64 5.56 8.06
C ASP A 60 10.04 4.08 8.14
N LYS A 61 10.51 3.49 7.03
CA LYS A 61 10.80 2.05 6.83
C LYS A 61 9.59 1.15 6.67
N SER A 62 8.39 1.71 6.51
CA SER A 62 7.23 0.97 6.02
C SER A 62 7.49 0.47 4.59
N LYS A 63 6.94 -0.68 4.25
CA LYS A 63 7.10 -1.30 2.93
C LYS A 63 5.76 -1.44 2.21
N ILE A 64 5.80 -1.26 0.90
CA ILE A 64 4.66 -1.49 0.01
C ILE A 64 5.12 -2.44 -1.10
N LYS A 65 4.54 -3.64 -1.17
CA LYS A 65 4.72 -4.55 -2.30
C LYS A 65 3.56 -4.37 -3.26
N ILE A 66 3.87 -3.98 -4.49
CA ILE A 66 2.91 -3.63 -5.53
C ILE A 66 2.91 -4.75 -6.56
N ASN A 67 1.77 -5.42 -6.72
CA ASN A 67 1.59 -6.50 -7.68
C ASN A 67 1.52 -5.96 -9.12
N GLU A 68 1.57 -6.86 -10.09
CA GLU A 68 1.34 -6.51 -11.50
C GLU A 68 0.00 -5.80 -11.73
N ASN A 69 -0.12 -5.09 -12.84
CA ASN A 69 -1.33 -4.38 -13.27
C ASN A 69 -1.87 -3.43 -12.20
N THR A 70 -0.98 -2.71 -11.53
CA THR A 70 -1.30 -1.87 -10.37
C THR A 70 -0.79 -0.45 -10.58
N GLU A 71 -1.63 0.51 -10.23
CA GLU A 71 -1.28 1.94 -10.20
C GLU A 71 -1.49 2.49 -8.80
N LEU A 72 -0.42 3.02 -8.21
CA LEU A 72 -0.37 3.50 -6.84
C LEU A 72 0.28 4.89 -6.79
N LYS A 73 -0.45 5.87 -6.26
CA LYS A 73 0.11 7.19 -5.97
C LYS A 73 0.55 7.27 -4.51
N VAL A 74 1.75 7.75 -4.23
CA VAL A 74 2.26 7.95 -2.87
C VAL A 74 2.38 9.44 -2.58
N GLU A 75 1.73 9.89 -1.51
CA GLU A 75 1.77 11.27 -1.03
C GLU A 75 2.39 11.27 0.37
N ASN A 76 3.46 12.03 0.55
CA ASN A 76 4.22 12.04 1.81
C ASN A 76 3.48 12.85 2.87
N ALA A 77 3.77 12.56 4.15
CA ALA A 77 3.25 13.35 5.24
C ALA A 77 3.66 14.83 5.13
N LYS A 78 2.75 15.72 5.52
CA LYS A 78 2.97 17.16 5.74
C LYS A 78 2.40 17.50 7.12
N LYS A 79 2.71 18.68 7.66
CA LYS A 79 2.36 19.09 9.04
C LYS A 79 1.03 18.52 9.57
N GLU A 80 -0.06 18.67 8.80
CA GLU A 80 -1.40 18.25 9.22
C GLU A 80 -1.96 17.05 8.44
N THR A 81 -1.22 16.52 7.46
CA THR A 81 -1.69 15.47 6.57
C THR A 81 -0.78 14.25 6.66
N PRO A 82 -1.32 13.05 6.93
CA PRO A 82 -0.47 11.87 6.99
C PRO A 82 -0.06 11.37 5.60
N THR A 83 0.97 10.53 5.57
CA THR A 83 1.34 9.75 4.38
C THR A 83 0.13 8.97 3.88
N THR A 84 -0.15 9.09 2.58
CA THR A 84 -1.30 8.49 1.93
C THR A 84 -0.86 7.72 0.69
N ALA A 85 -1.21 6.44 0.61
CA ALA A 85 -1.10 5.64 -0.60
C ALA A 85 -2.48 5.51 -1.26
N SER A 86 -2.64 6.08 -2.45
CA SER A 86 -3.89 6.00 -3.22
C SER A 86 -3.77 4.89 -4.25
N LEU A 87 -4.47 3.78 -4.03
CA LEU A 87 -4.56 2.65 -4.95
C LEU A 87 -5.62 2.97 -6.02
N ILE A 88 -5.14 3.27 -7.23
CA ILE A 88 -5.97 3.66 -8.37
C ILE A 88 -6.54 2.41 -9.06
N SER A 89 -5.75 1.34 -9.13
CA SER A 89 -6.15 0.04 -9.67
C SER A 89 -5.17 -1.04 -9.21
N GLY A 90 -5.57 -2.31 -9.31
CA GLY A 90 -4.71 -3.46 -9.03
C GLY A 90 -4.69 -3.84 -7.56
N SER A 91 -3.53 -4.28 -7.04
CA SER A 91 -3.42 -4.74 -5.67
C SER A 91 -2.04 -4.51 -5.06
N ALA A 92 -2.02 -4.29 -3.75
CA ALA A 92 -0.79 -4.08 -3.01
C ALA A 92 -0.87 -4.65 -1.59
N PHE A 93 0.27 -5.10 -1.11
CA PHE A 93 0.51 -5.45 0.28
C PHE A 93 1.23 -4.29 0.96
N PHE A 94 0.88 -4.06 2.22
CA PHE A 94 1.41 -2.97 3.02
C PHE A 94 1.91 -3.54 4.34
N LYS A 95 3.14 -3.18 4.71
CA LYS A 95 3.73 -3.47 6.01
C LYS A 95 4.11 -2.15 6.65
N ILE A 96 3.21 -1.61 7.46
CA ILE A 96 3.36 -0.30 8.06
C ILE A 96 4.05 -0.43 9.41
N ARG A 97 5.13 0.34 9.60
CA ARG A 97 5.91 0.31 10.83
C ARG A 97 5.06 0.79 12.01
N LYS A 98 5.19 0.11 13.15
CA LYS A 98 4.61 0.56 14.42
C LYS A 98 5.38 1.79 14.90
N ALA A 99 4.67 2.89 15.15
CA ALA A 99 5.24 4.06 15.80
C ALA A 99 5.75 3.69 17.21
N LEU A 100 7.02 3.99 17.50
CA LEU A 100 7.69 3.58 18.75
C LEU A 100 7.36 4.48 19.95
N ASN A 101 6.70 5.62 19.74
CA ASN A 101 6.44 6.64 20.75
C ASN A 101 5.09 7.36 20.52
N GLU A 102 4.43 7.75 21.60
CA GLU A 102 3.05 8.30 21.63
C GLU A 102 2.85 9.60 20.85
N LYS A 103 3.92 10.37 20.60
CA LYS A 103 3.84 11.55 19.73
C LYS A 103 3.74 11.19 18.24
N LEU A 104 4.47 10.16 17.79
CA LEU A 104 4.41 9.64 16.41
C LEU A 104 3.18 8.76 16.17
N GLN A 105 2.53 8.28 17.24
CA GLN A 105 1.26 7.55 17.17
C GLN A 105 0.11 8.33 16.51
N LYS A 106 0.24 9.66 16.38
CA LYS A 106 -0.72 10.50 15.64
C LYS A 106 -0.55 10.44 14.12
N GLU A 107 0.59 9.96 13.62
CA GLU A 107 0.84 9.81 12.19
C GLU A 107 0.10 8.57 11.67
N LYS A 108 -1.09 8.81 11.12
CA LYS A 108 -1.99 7.76 10.62
C LYS A 108 -1.67 7.47 9.17
N PHE A 109 -0.92 6.43 8.83
CA PHE A 109 -0.82 6.00 7.44
C PHE A 109 -2.23 5.76 6.87
N LYS A 110 -2.50 6.25 5.65
CA LYS A 110 -3.78 6.07 4.98
C LYS A 110 -3.62 5.32 3.68
N VAL A 111 -4.48 4.34 3.44
CA VAL A 111 -4.68 3.80 2.09
C VAL A 111 -6.04 4.26 1.59
N LYS A 112 -6.10 4.73 0.35
CA LYS A 112 -7.35 5.18 -0.27
C LYS A 112 -7.58 4.46 -1.59
N THR A 113 -8.84 4.13 -1.82
CA THR A 113 -9.40 3.83 -3.14
C THR A 113 -10.52 4.84 -3.38
N ARG A 114 -11.19 4.75 -4.53
CA ARG A 114 -12.38 5.58 -4.78
C ARG A 114 -13.54 5.28 -3.81
N GLN A 115 -13.65 4.04 -3.33
CA GLN A 115 -14.77 3.60 -2.50
C GLN A 115 -14.49 3.63 -0.99
N VAL A 116 -13.22 3.48 -0.58
CA VAL A 116 -12.85 3.27 0.84
C VAL A 116 -11.59 4.02 1.21
N SER A 117 -11.59 4.59 2.42
CA SER A 117 -10.40 5.06 3.11
C SER A 117 -10.08 4.09 4.26
N LEU A 118 -8.82 3.69 4.35
CA LEU A 118 -8.29 2.81 5.38
C LEU A 118 -7.35 3.63 6.28
N GLY A 119 -7.66 3.71 7.57
CA GLY A 119 -6.79 4.25 8.59
C GLY A 119 -5.95 3.14 9.18
N VAL A 120 -4.62 3.29 9.12
CA VAL A 120 -3.67 2.22 9.42
C VAL A 120 -2.65 2.70 10.43
N ARG A 121 -2.32 1.83 11.38
CA ARG A 121 -1.26 2.09 12.33
C ARG A 121 -0.58 0.79 12.77
N GLY A 122 0.63 0.57 12.26
CA GLY A 122 1.43 -0.57 12.68
C GLY A 122 0.82 -1.91 12.28
N THR A 123 0.49 -2.06 11.00
CA THR A 123 -0.35 -3.15 10.48
C THR A 123 0.29 -3.75 9.23
N GLU A 124 0.16 -5.06 9.07
CA GLU A 124 0.43 -5.77 7.82
C GLU A 124 -0.91 -6.20 7.18
N PHE A 125 -1.19 -5.71 5.97
CA PHE A 125 -2.50 -5.89 5.33
C PHE A 125 -2.40 -5.84 3.80
N PHE A 126 -3.44 -6.33 3.13
CA PHE A 126 -3.55 -6.40 1.68
C PHE A 126 -4.79 -5.63 1.22
N VAL A 127 -4.69 -4.98 0.06
CA VAL A 127 -5.80 -4.30 -0.61
C VAL A 127 -5.78 -4.60 -2.10
N SER A 128 -6.94 -4.92 -2.65
CA SER A 128 -7.19 -5.00 -4.09
C SER A 128 -8.33 -4.05 -4.47
N TYR A 129 -8.19 -3.37 -5.60
CA TYR A 129 -9.20 -2.46 -6.15
C TYR A 129 -9.24 -2.52 -7.67
N GLY A 130 -10.45 -2.47 -8.24
CA GLY A 130 -10.60 -2.08 -9.65
C GLY A 130 -10.39 -3.18 -10.69
N LYS A 131 -10.44 -4.48 -10.33
CA LYS A 131 -10.60 -5.52 -11.36
C LYS A 131 -12.02 -5.42 -11.96
N ASN A 132 -12.06 -4.96 -13.21
CA ASN A 132 -13.22 -4.73 -14.06
C ASN A 132 -14.19 -5.94 -14.02
N PRO A 133 -15.52 -5.79 -13.99
CA PRO A 133 -16.29 -4.54 -14.12
C PRO A 133 -16.75 -3.90 -12.81
N LYS A 134 -16.38 -4.43 -11.64
CA LYS A 134 -17.15 -4.13 -10.42
C LYS A 134 -16.62 -2.98 -9.59
N GLU A 135 -15.40 -2.49 -9.89
CA GLU A 135 -14.69 -1.51 -9.07
C GLU A 135 -14.71 -1.87 -7.57
N ASP A 136 -14.74 -3.17 -7.27
CA ASP A 136 -14.86 -3.65 -5.90
C ASP A 136 -13.55 -3.47 -5.16
N VAL A 137 -13.65 -3.31 -3.85
CA VAL A 137 -12.50 -3.33 -2.94
C VAL A 137 -12.52 -4.62 -2.15
N TRP A 138 -11.37 -5.25 -2.04
CA TRP A 138 -11.14 -6.35 -1.10
C TRP A 138 -9.95 -6.00 -0.23
N MET A 139 -10.08 -6.19 1.07
CA MET A 139 -8.97 -5.98 1.98
C MET A 139 -9.00 -6.95 3.13
N CYS A 140 -7.82 -7.33 3.61
CA CYS A 140 -7.66 -8.23 4.75
C CYS A 140 -6.41 -7.86 5.55
N VAL A 141 -6.42 -8.23 6.83
CA VAL A 141 -5.34 -7.91 7.77
C VAL A 141 -4.62 -9.18 8.18
N ASN A 142 -3.30 -9.18 8.03
CA ASN A 142 -2.44 -10.26 8.53
C ASN A 142 -2.05 -10.00 10.00
N GLU A 143 -1.60 -8.79 10.30
CA GLU A 143 -1.20 -8.37 11.65
C GLU A 143 -1.73 -6.96 11.95
N GLY A 144 -2.24 -6.74 13.17
CA GLY A 144 -2.68 -5.42 13.63
C GLY A 144 -4.17 -5.17 13.43
N LEU A 145 -4.52 -3.93 13.10
CA LEU A 145 -5.89 -3.44 12.97
C LEU A 145 -5.98 -2.40 11.85
N VAL A 146 -7.09 -2.42 11.11
CA VAL A 146 -7.42 -1.37 10.13
C VAL A 146 -8.79 -0.79 10.44
N GLU A 147 -8.89 0.54 10.48
CA GLU A 147 -10.17 1.24 10.43
C GLU A 147 -10.56 1.46 8.97
N ALA A 148 -11.54 0.70 8.47
CA ALA A 148 -12.09 0.89 7.13
C ALA A 148 -13.29 1.82 7.17
N LYS A 149 -13.31 2.83 6.30
CA LYS A 149 -14.41 3.79 6.15
C LYS A 149 -14.87 3.87 4.70
N SER A 150 -16.13 3.55 4.44
CA SER A 150 -16.84 3.90 3.21
C SER A 150 -17.62 5.20 3.39
N ARG A 151 -18.42 5.58 2.38
CA ARG A 151 -19.33 6.73 2.49
C ARG A 151 -20.39 6.55 3.58
N LYS A 152 -20.87 5.32 3.78
CA LYS A 152 -22.03 5.03 4.66
C LYS A 152 -21.64 4.32 5.97
N THR A 153 -20.55 3.58 5.96
CA THR A 153 -20.21 2.66 7.05
C THR A 153 -18.75 2.78 7.46
N LYS A 154 -18.49 2.34 8.68
CA LYS A 154 -17.15 2.13 9.22
C LYS A 154 -17.06 0.73 9.80
N ALA A 155 -15.89 0.12 9.73
CA ALA A 155 -15.60 -1.16 10.34
C ALA A 155 -14.16 -1.17 10.88
N LEU A 156 -13.96 -1.89 11.97
CA LEU A 156 -12.63 -2.26 12.46
C LEU A 156 -12.34 -3.68 11.99
N VAL A 157 -11.29 -3.86 11.20
CA VAL A 157 -10.90 -5.16 10.64
C VAL A 157 -9.66 -5.65 11.37
N LYS A 158 -9.80 -6.74 12.12
CA LYS A 158 -8.72 -7.31 12.94
C LYS A 158 -7.88 -8.29 12.14
N ALA A 159 -6.72 -8.65 12.68
CA ALA A 159 -5.90 -9.73 12.14
C ALA A 159 -6.72 -11.01 11.90
N GLY A 160 -6.52 -11.61 10.72
CA GLY A 160 -7.26 -12.78 10.25
C GLY A 160 -8.62 -12.48 9.59
N GLU A 161 -9.09 -11.23 9.64
CA GLU A 161 -10.35 -10.82 9.02
C GLU A 161 -10.10 -10.06 7.70
N GLY A 162 -11.16 -9.99 6.89
CA GLY A 162 -11.25 -9.12 5.74
C GLY A 162 -12.66 -8.63 5.48
N ILE A 163 -12.76 -7.68 4.56
CA ILE A 163 -14.01 -7.10 4.08
C ILE A 163 -14.00 -7.03 2.55
N GLY A 164 -15.19 -7.08 1.96
CA GLY A 164 -15.45 -6.68 0.59
C GLY A 164 -16.29 -5.41 0.56
N VAL A 165 -16.01 -4.50 -0.38
CA VAL A 165 -16.87 -3.35 -0.66
C VAL A 165 -17.32 -3.42 -2.10
N LYS A 166 -18.64 -3.45 -2.30
CA LYS A 166 -19.29 -3.51 -3.61
C LYS A 166 -20.34 -2.41 -3.69
N LYS A 167 -20.22 -1.48 -4.64
CA LYS A 167 -21.15 -0.33 -4.81
C LYS A 167 -21.46 0.36 -3.47
N ASP A 168 -20.41 0.70 -2.71
CA ASP A 168 -20.47 1.32 -1.36
C ASP A 168 -21.03 0.46 -0.22
N LYS A 169 -21.46 -0.78 -0.49
CA LYS A 169 -21.85 -1.72 0.56
C LYS A 169 -20.62 -2.46 1.05
N MET A 170 -20.22 -2.17 2.28
CA MET A 170 -19.14 -2.87 2.98
C MET A 170 -19.71 -4.09 3.71
N SER A 171 -19.12 -5.26 3.50
CA SER A 171 -19.44 -6.45 4.28
C SER A 171 -18.96 -6.30 5.72
N PRO A 172 -19.58 -7.01 6.69
CA PRO A 172 -18.99 -7.17 8.01
C PRO A 172 -17.58 -7.80 7.92
N PRO A 173 -16.64 -7.43 8.81
CA PRO A 173 -15.37 -8.11 8.95
C PRO A 173 -15.59 -9.58 9.28
N LYS A 174 -14.93 -10.47 8.54
CA LYS A 174 -14.96 -11.91 8.79
C LYS A 174 -13.69 -12.59 8.28
N PRO A 175 -13.34 -13.80 8.77
CA PRO A 175 -12.31 -14.60 8.14
C PRO A 175 -12.66 -14.92 6.69
N LEU A 176 -11.68 -14.78 5.81
CA LEU A 176 -11.78 -15.11 4.38
C LEU A 176 -10.76 -16.20 4.07
N ALA A 177 -11.15 -17.30 3.43
CA ALA A 177 -10.28 -18.46 3.28
C ALA A 177 -9.15 -18.20 2.28
N TRP A 178 -9.45 -17.48 1.19
CA TRP A 178 -8.47 -17.12 0.16
C TRP A 178 -7.26 -16.34 0.69
N THR A 179 -7.40 -15.59 1.78
CA THR A 179 -6.32 -14.74 2.31
C THR A 179 -5.16 -15.55 2.90
N LYS A 180 -5.41 -16.81 3.29
CA LYS A 180 -4.39 -17.74 3.79
C LYS A 180 -3.37 -18.14 2.71
N LYS A 181 -3.72 -17.99 1.43
CA LYS A 181 -2.84 -18.32 0.30
C LYS A 181 -1.97 -17.15 -0.12
N LEU A 182 -2.19 -15.95 0.44
CA LEU A 182 -1.46 -14.76 0.05
C LEU A 182 0.02 -14.86 0.45
N ASN A 183 0.89 -14.46 -0.47
CA ASN A 183 2.31 -14.35 -0.17
C ASN A 183 2.59 -13.00 0.50
N TRP A 184 2.74 -13.01 1.82
CA TRP A 184 3.03 -11.81 2.62
C TRP A 184 4.49 -11.35 2.58
N SER A 185 5.39 -12.13 1.96
CA SER A 185 6.82 -11.79 1.96
C SER A 185 7.10 -10.47 1.24
N MET A 186 7.94 -9.64 1.86
CA MET A 186 8.47 -8.39 1.32
C MET A 186 9.99 -8.31 1.48
N ASP A 187 10.64 -9.43 1.78
CA ASP A 187 12.09 -9.50 1.82
C ASP A 187 12.63 -9.74 0.41
N GLU A 188 13.30 -8.75 -0.15
CA GLU A 188 13.94 -8.82 -1.47
C GLU A 188 14.93 -9.98 -1.63
N ASN A 189 15.39 -10.58 -0.53
CA ASN A 189 16.27 -11.74 -0.53
C ASN A 189 15.51 -13.07 -0.41
N SER A 190 14.21 -13.05 -0.12
CA SER A 190 13.37 -14.23 -0.11
C SER A 190 13.00 -14.59 -1.55
N GLY A 191 13.42 -15.76 -2.03
CA GLY A 191 13.43 -16.08 -3.48
C GLY A 191 12.11 -15.95 -4.23
N ASN A 192 10.94 -16.04 -3.57
CA ASN A 192 9.64 -15.85 -4.20
C ASN A 192 8.82 -14.75 -3.50
N LEU A 193 8.63 -13.63 -4.20
CA LEU A 193 7.86 -12.47 -3.75
C LEU A 193 6.49 -12.35 -4.41
N GLU A 194 6.22 -13.14 -5.45
CA GLU A 194 5.02 -13.01 -6.24
C GLU A 194 3.80 -13.52 -5.49
N ASN A 195 2.67 -12.84 -5.71
CA ASN A 195 1.38 -13.27 -5.22
C ASN A 195 0.58 -13.88 -6.37
N ASN A 196 0.42 -15.20 -6.33
CA ASN A 196 -0.31 -15.95 -7.37
C ASN A 196 -1.80 -16.12 -7.05
N VAL A 197 -2.29 -15.57 -5.94
CA VAL A 197 -3.70 -15.63 -5.58
C VAL A 197 -4.50 -14.67 -6.43
N SER A 198 -5.48 -15.19 -7.15
CA SER A 198 -6.38 -14.42 -7.99
C SER A 198 -7.51 -13.82 -7.12
N ILE A 199 -7.86 -12.55 -7.33
CA ILE A 199 -8.95 -11.92 -6.57
C ILE A 199 -10.31 -12.57 -6.83
N GLU A 200 -10.44 -13.30 -7.92
CA GLU A 200 -11.58 -14.11 -8.32
C GLU A 200 -11.93 -15.14 -7.23
N GLU A 201 -10.94 -15.67 -6.50
CA GLU A 201 -11.14 -16.53 -5.33
C GLU A 201 -11.88 -15.81 -4.18
N ALA A 202 -11.74 -14.48 -4.07
CA ALA A 202 -12.49 -13.71 -3.08
C ALA A 202 -13.99 -13.68 -3.39
N TYR A 203 -14.38 -13.80 -4.67
CA TYR A 203 -15.78 -13.85 -5.06
C TYR A 203 -16.41 -15.23 -4.80
N THR A 204 -15.67 -16.32 -5.04
CA THR A 204 -16.16 -17.68 -4.76
C THR A 204 -16.42 -17.89 -3.27
N ASP A 205 -15.58 -17.33 -2.40
CA ASP A 205 -15.75 -17.39 -0.95
C ASP A 205 -17.03 -16.71 -0.43
N LEU A 206 -17.59 -15.74 -1.18
CA LEU A 206 -18.88 -15.13 -0.86
C LEU A 206 -20.06 -15.90 -1.47
N LEU A 207 -19.89 -16.46 -2.67
CA LEU A 207 -20.95 -17.21 -3.34
C LEU A 207 -21.26 -18.54 -2.65
N GLY A 208 -20.30 -19.14 -1.94
CA GLY A 208 -20.52 -20.36 -1.17
C GLY A 208 -21.33 -20.20 0.12
N ARG A 209 -21.86 -19.01 0.42
CA ARG A 209 -22.68 -18.77 1.65
C ARG A 209 -23.99 -18.02 1.45
N ASP A 210 -24.27 -17.53 0.24
CA ASP A 210 -25.48 -16.76 -0.06
C ASP A 210 -26.26 -17.42 -1.22
N TYR A 211 -26.64 -18.69 -1.07
CA TYR A 211 -27.73 -19.36 -1.82
C TYR A 211 -28.22 -20.57 -0.99
N ASP A 212 -28.83 -20.30 0.16
CA ASP A 212 -29.85 -21.14 0.81
C ASP A 212 -30.72 -20.24 1.68
#